data_AF-A0A6N9T191-F1
#
_entry.id   AF-A0A6N9T191-F1
#
_cell.length_a   1.000
_cell.length_b   1.000
_cell.length_c   1.000
_cell.angle_alpha   90.00
_cell.angle_beta   90.00
_cell.angle_gamma   90.00
#
_symmetry.space_group_name_H-M   'P 1'
#
loop_
_entity.id
_entity.type
_entity.pdbx_description
1 polymer ?
#
loop_
_entity_poly.entity_id
_entity_poly.type
_entity_poly.pdbx_seq_one_letter_code
_entity_poly.pdbx_strand_id
1 'polypeptide(L)'
;MLSYTRLMARLIGSVCDHPEIMAAYDATYMEPRRVLFGEILDRAKAEGALRPDADIENIMDMFIGAMITRLLLRGRPEGIEEVRDYIDRLFAQLFAEP
;
A
#
# COMPACT_ATOMS: atom_id res chain seq x y z
N MET A 1 3.47 -13.25 -13.08
CA MET A 1 3.67 -12.59 -11.77
C MET A 1 5.14 -12.32 -11.41
N LEU A 2 6.10 -13.22 -11.67
CA LEU A 2 7.55 -12.97 -11.48
C LEU A 2 8.06 -11.69 -12.18
N SER A 3 7.48 -11.37 -13.34
CA SER A 3 7.79 -10.15 -14.09
C SER A 3 7.47 -8.87 -13.31
N TYR A 4 6.34 -8.84 -12.58
CA TYR A 4 5.87 -7.64 -11.89
C TYR A 4 6.78 -7.27 -10.71
N THR A 5 7.13 -8.22 -9.85
CA THR A 5 8.02 -7.98 -8.70
C THR A 5 9.38 -7.45 -9.15
N ARG A 6 9.93 -8.02 -10.23
CA ARG A 6 11.21 -7.57 -10.80
C ARG A 6 11.12 -6.18 -11.41
N LEU A 7 10.01 -5.87 -12.08
CA LEU A 7 9.74 -4.54 -12.62
C LEU A 7 9.64 -3.50 -11.49
N MET A 8 8.90 -3.81 -10.42
CA MET A 8 8.77 -2.93 -9.26
C MET A 8 10.10 -2.70 -8.56
N ALA A 9 10.90 -3.74 -8.36
CA ALA A 9 12.24 -3.61 -7.78
C ALA A 9 13.15 -2.69 -8.60
N ARG A 10 13.09 -2.79 -9.95
CA ARG A 10 13.86 -1.93 -10.85
C ARG A 10 13.36 -0.49 -10.82
N LEU A 11 12.04 -0.29 -10.85
CA LEU A 11 11.42 1.03 -10.76
C LEU A 11 11.83 1.75 -9.47
N ILE A 12 11.70 1.08 -8.32
CA ILE A 12 12.07 1.64 -7.01
C ILE A 12 13.58 1.90 -6.95
N GLY A 13 14.40 0.99 -7.50
CA GLY A 13 15.85 1.16 -7.54
C GLY A 13 16.32 2.31 -8.44
N SER A 14 15.53 2.70 -9.45
CA SER A 14 15.91 3.77 -10.39
C SER A 14 15.50 5.17 -9.94
N VAL A 15 14.72 5.32 -8.86
CA VAL A 15 14.12 6.63 -8.48
C VAL A 15 15.17 7.71 -8.23
N CYS A 16 16.33 7.37 -7.65
CA CYS A 16 17.38 8.34 -7.37
C CYS A 16 18.03 8.88 -8.65
N ASP A 17 18.20 8.03 -9.67
CA ASP A 17 18.89 8.39 -10.92
C ASP A 17 17.93 8.90 -11.99
N HIS A 18 16.65 8.51 -11.90
CA HIS A 18 15.60 8.76 -12.88
C HIS A 18 14.27 9.12 -12.20
N PRO A 19 14.17 10.28 -11.53
CA PRO A 19 12.98 10.70 -10.79
C PRO A 19 11.73 10.82 -11.67
N GLU A 20 11.89 11.11 -12.96
CA GLU A 20 10.81 11.21 -13.94
C GLU A 20 10.05 9.89 -14.13
N ILE A 21 10.71 8.75 -13.97
CA ILE A 21 10.07 7.44 -14.07
C ILE A 21 9.11 7.24 -12.90
N MET A 22 9.53 7.63 -11.69
CA MET A 22 8.67 7.56 -10.52
C MET A 22 7.48 8.52 -10.64
N ALA A 23 7.71 9.74 -11.12
CA ALA A 23 6.63 10.71 -11.33
C ALA A 23 5.57 10.20 -12.33
N ALA A 24 6.02 9.58 -13.43
CA ALA A 24 5.11 8.98 -14.40
C ALA A 24 4.34 7.79 -13.80
N TYR A 25 5.01 6.93 -13.02
CA TYR A 25 4.36 5.83 -12.32
C TYR A 25 3.34 6.32 -11.28
N ASP A 26 3.70 7.34 -10.53
CA ASP A 26 2.85 7.92 -9.49
C ASP A 26 1.56 8.47 -10.11
N ALA A 27 1.69 9.33 -11.12
CA ALA A 27 0.56 9.95 -11.81
C ALA A 27 -0.36 8.95 -12.53
N THR A 28 0.19 7.85 -13.06
CA THR A 28 -0.57 6.91 -13.90
C THR A 28 -1.08 5.69 -13.14
N TYR A 29 -0.45 5.31 -12.04
CA TYR A 29 -0.73 4.04 -11.35
C TYR A 29 -1.01 4.18 -9.87
N MET A 30 -0.24 4.98 -9.13
CA MET A 30 -0.42 5.11 -7.67
C MET A 30 -1.56 6.05 -7.33
N GLU A 31 -1.60 7.24 -7.93
CA GLU A 31 -2.58 8.27 -7.59
C GLU A 31 -4.04 7.79 -7.74
N PRO A 32 -4.44 7.12 -8.84
CA PRO A 32 -5.79 6.60 -8.97
C PRO A 32 -6.16 5.59 -7.87
N ARG A 33 -5.18 4.84 -7.35
CA ARG A 33 -5.39 3.85 -6.29
C ARG A 33 -5.45 4.51 -4.93
N ARG A 34 -4.64 5.56 -4.69
CA ARG A 34 -4.69 6.37 -3.48
C ARG A 34 -6.07 6.98 -3.30
N VAL A 35 -6.62 7.59 -4.35
CA VAL A 35 -7.98 8.14 -4.32
C VAL A 35 -9.01 7.09 -3.92
N LEU A 36 -9.02 5.93 -4.59
CA LEU A 36 -9.98 4.85 -4.30
C LEU A 36 -9.82 4.29 -2.87
N PHE A 37 -8.59 4.16 -2.40
CA PHE A 37 -8.33 3.66 -1.05
C PHE A 37 -8.66 4.69 0.02
N GLY A 38 -8.40 5.96 -0.25
CA GLY A 38 -8.79 7.09 0.58
C GLY A 38 -10.30 7.13 0.79
N GLU A 39 -11.09 6.98 -0.28
CA GLU A 39 -12.56 6.92 -0.19
C GLU A 39 -13.06 5.79 0.74
N ILE A 40 -12.37 4.64 0.75
CA ILE A 40 -12.70 3.51 1.64
C ILE A 40 -12.39 3.86 3.10
N LEU A 41 -11.21 4.43 3.34
CA LEU A 41 -10.78 4.78 4.70
C LEU A 41 -11.57 5.97 5.27
N ASP A 42 -11.94 6.94 4.45
CA ASP A 42 -12.82 8.05 4.85
C ASP A 42 -14.19 7.55 5.27
N ARG A 43 -14.75 6.56 4.56
CA ARG A 43 -15.99 5.91 4.97
C ARG A 43 -15.83 5.19 6.31
N ALA A 44 -14.76 4.39 6.46
CA ALA A 44 -14.48 3.69 7.71
C ALA A 44 -14.32 4.67 8.89
N LYS A 45 -13.71 5.83 8.65
CA LYS A 45 -13.58 6.92 9.62
C LYS A 45 -14.94 7.53 9.99
N ALA A 46 -15.80 7.79 9.00
CA ALA A 46 -17.15 8.30 9.23
C ALA A 46 -18.04 7.31 10.01
N GLU A 47 -17.82 6.01 9.82
CA GLU A 47 -18.49 4.92 10.54
C GLU A 47 -17.92 4.66 11.95
N GLY A 48 -16.87 5.38 12.35
CA GLY A 48 -16.23 5.25 13.66
C GLY A 48 -15.28 4.05 13.78
N ALA A 49 -14.97 3.36 12.68
CA ALA A 49 -13.99 2.27 12.67
C ALA A 49 -12.55 2.76 12.78
N LEU A 50 -12.25 3.99 12.34
CA LEU A 50 -10.95 4.64 12.51
C LEU A 50 -11.03 5.80 13.50
N ARG A 51 -9.89 6.19 14.07
CA ARG A 51 -9.81 7.38 14.94
C ARG A 51 -10.26 8.64 14.17
N PRO A 52 -10.96 9.59 14.82
CA PRO A 52 -11.41 10.83 14.16
C PRO A 52 -10.28 11.72 13.62
N ASP A 53 -9.08 11.59 14.17
CA ASP A 53 -7.87 12.29 13.74
C ASP A 53 -6.93 11.42 12.88
N ALA A 54 -7.39 10.23 12.46
CA ALA A 54 -6.61 9.35 11.60
C ALA A 54 -6.19 10.08 10.31
N ASP A 55 -4.90 10.06 10.05
CA ASP A 55 -4.28 10.59 8.84
C ASP A 55 -4.24 9.49 7.78
N ILE A 56 -5.12 9.64 6.78
CA ILE A 56 -5.35 8.63 5.75
C ILE A 56 -4.12 8.47 4.85
N GLU A 57 -3.40 9.55 4.54
CA GLU A 57 -2.19 9.50 3.71
C GLU A 57 -1.09 8.72 4.42
N ASN A 58 -0.86 9.00 5.70
CA ASN A 58 0.12 8.27 6.50
C ASN A 58 -0.25 6.79 6.65
N ILE A 59 -1.54 6.48 6.81
CA ILE A 59 -2.02 5.09 6.82
C ILE A 59 -1.70 4.42 5.49
N MET A 60 -1.94 5.07 4.35
CA MET A 60 -1.61 4.52 3.03
C MET A 60 -0.12 4.25 2.88
N ASP A 61 0.74 5.17 3.31
CA ASP A 61 2.20 5.01 3.25
C ASP A 61 2.67 3.82 4.07
N MET A 62 2.10 3.63 5.27
CA MET A 62 2.37 2.45 6.09
C MET A 62 2.00 1.16 5.36
N PHE A 63 0.86 1.13 4.68
CA PHE A 63 0.41 -0.04 3.92
C PHE A 63 1.31 -0.34 2.73
N ILE A 64 1.62 0.68 1.92
CA ILE A 64 2.48 0.54 0.75
C ILE A 64 3.87 0.09 1.17
N GLY A 65 4.45 0.70 2.22
CA GLY A 65 5.77 0.33 2.75
C GLY A 65 5.81 -1.12 3.26
N ALA A 66 4.76 -1.56 3.96
CA ALA A 66 4.63 -2.94 4.41
C ALA A 66 4.56 -3.92 3.22
N MET A 67 3.76 -3.61 2.20
CA MET A 67 3.66 -4.40 0.97
C MET A 67 4.99 -4.48 0.21
N ILE A 68 5.71 -3.35 0.06
CA ILE A 68 7.04 -3.32 -0.58
C ILE A 68 8.01 -4.21 0.20
N THR A 69 8.02 -4.09 1.53
CA THR A 69 8.86 -4.91 2.41
C THR A 69 8.57 -6.40 2.23
N ARG A 70 7.29 -6.79 2.25
CA ARG A 70 6.87 -8.18 2.04
C ARG A 70 7.28 -8.66 0.65
N LEU A 71 6.95 -7.88 -0.39
CA LEU A 71 7.13 -8.28 -1.78
C LEU A 71 8.60 -8.35 -2.22
N LEU A 72 9.43 -7.40 -1.77
CA LEU A 72 10.80 -7.24 -2.26
C LEU A 72 11.87 -7.80 -1.31
N LEU A 73 11.62 -7.78 0.00
CA LEU A 73 12.66 -8.07 1.00
C LEU A 73 12.44 -9.38 1.75
N ARG A 74 11.18 -9.74 2.06
CA ARG A 74 10.84 -10.91 2.92
C ARG A 74 10.28 -12.11 2.18
N GLY A 75 10.27 -12.07 0.85
CA GLY A 75 9.66 -13.11 0.03
C GLY A 75 8.15 -12.92 -0.15
N ARG A 76 7.70 -13.26 -1.35
CA ARG A 76 6.34 -13.03 -1.84
C ARG A 76 5.36 -14.04 -1.22
N PRO A 77 4.10 -13.63 -0.94
CA PRO A 77 3.02 -14.57 -0.69
C PRO A 77 2.78 -15.50 -1.89
N GLU A 78 2.57 -16.78 -1.64
CA GLU A 78 2.45 -17.81 -2.68
C GLU A 78 1.08 -17.79 -3.38
N GLY A 79 0.06 -17.18 -2.77
CA GLY A 79 -1.31 -17.13 -3.30
C GLY A 79 -2.15 -15.96 -2.79
N ILE A 80 -3.36 -15.82 -3.37
CA ILE A 80 -4.32 -14.75 -3.03
C ILE A 80 -4.75 -14.83 -1.56
N GLU A 81 -4.89 -16.04 -1.01
CA GLU A 81 -5.28 -16.25 0.39
C GLU A 81 -4.23 -15.68 1.36
N GLU A 82 -2.95 -15.92 1.11
CA GLU A 82 -1.88 -15.40 1.96
C GLU A 82 -1.74 -13.86 1.81
N VAL A 83 -2.00 -13.32 0.61
CA VAL A 83 -2.09 -11.85 0.43
C VAL A 83 -3.24 -11.28 1.25
N ARG A 84 -4.42 -11.92 1.21
CA ARG A 84 -5.59 -11.49 1.97
C ARG A 84 -5.32 -11.53 3.47
N ASP A 85 -4.84 -12.65 3.99
CA ASP A 85 -4.49 -12.80 5.41
C ASP A 85 -3.48 -11.73 5.87
N TYR A 86 -2.48 -11.44 5.02
CA TYR A 86 -1.51 -10.40 5.31
C TYR A 86 -2.14 -9.01 5.39
N ILE A 87 -3.03 -8.68 4.45
CA ILE A 87 -3.75 -7.40 4.42
C ILE A 87 -4.69 -7.28 5.62
N ASP A 88 -5.43 -8.35 5.97
CA ASP A 88 -6.34 -8.38 7.11
C ASP A 88 -5.56 -8.15 8.42
N ARG A 89 -4.42 -8.81 8.60
CA ARG A 89 -3.53 -8.58 9.76
C ARG A 89 -2.97 -7.16 9.82
N LEU A 90 -2.70 -6.55 8.66
CA LEU A 90 -2.21 -5.18 8.58
C LEU A 90 -3.30 -4.17 8.95
N PHE A 91 -4.53 -4.37 8.47
CA PHE A 91 -5.69 -3.59 8.87
C PHE A 91 -6.05 -3.73 10.34
N ALA A 92 -5.91 -4.93 10.90
CA ALA A 92 -6.10 -5.15 12.33
C ALA A 92 -5.18 -4.28 13.21
N GLN A 93 -4.05 -3.77 12.69
CA GLN A 93 -3.19 -2.83 13.42
C GLN A 93 -3.75 -1.40 13.49
N LEU A 94 -4.70 -1.04 12.61
CA LEU A 94 -5.27 0.30 12.54
C LEU A 94 -6.51 0.48 13.39
N PHE A 95 -7.25 -0.60 13.60
CA PHE A 95 -8.50 -0.56 14.35
C PHE A 95 -8.20 -0.47 15.85
N ALA A 96 -8.92 0.41 16.55
CA ALA A 96 -8.92 0.37 18.00
C ALA A 96 -9.60 -0.95 18.44
N GLU A 97 -9.03 -1.65 19.42
CA GLU A 97 -9.78 -2.69 20.13
C GLU A 97 -11.09 -2.08 20.67
N PRO A 98 -12.21 -2.83 20.66
CA PRO A 98 -13.47 -2.35 21.22
C PRO A 98 -13.37 -2.02 22.72
#